data_AF-A0A9D7NJX1-F1
#
_entry.id   AF-A0A9D7NJX1-F1
#
_cell.length_a   1.000
_cell.length_b   1.000
_cell.length_c   1.000
_cell.angle_alpha   90.00
_cell.angle_beta   90.00
_cell.angle_gamma   90.00
#
_symmetry.space_group_name_H-M   'P 1'
#
loop_
_entity.id
_entity.type
_entity.pdbx_description
1 polymer ?
#
loop_
_entity_poly.entity_id
_entity_poly.type
_entity_poly.pdbx_seq_one_letter_code
_entity_poly.pdbx_strand_id
1 'polypeptide(L)'
;MPWLSALRAAFRLSLWRIRGRPDLGPRALVIAFALHFSLDAWLSWHAIEPPRELYWPHAITLLGAFGVLWLASLTAAKALQRPVLAWSLAGHAALALLPLHLLLRLTLSEPPETVFDWLLALSKPAALNPETRHGALWLLVAAIYGWVVLSRLSCWLARDAQRGRQLLATLWLAAGVLVGFDASRYSTFWYPKWDETPAAEFDAEAAIYAQPELLNDALSKLQAQTPGQQDVYVVAFGGDGAEKVFRNEVEFAAKRFGELFDAQKRTVQLINHPSRVQTTPLATRTNLGVVLRRLGQILDPSEDLLILFMTSHGTEDPSLYVGLDPLPLNQISPTDLKQLLDEAGIRWRIAIISACYSGGFIPSLKSPDSLVITAARADRTSFGCGSGAEYTYFGRAFLIDAMQHATDWREAFEQASTTISRQEAKENLEASEPQFVLGDAIRNRLPPLRQPH
;
A
#
# COMPACT_ATOMS: atom_id res chain seq x y z
N MET A 1 -10.95 -31.11 2.89
CA MET A 1 -10.66 -29.67 3.04
C MET A 1 -10.82 -29.28 4.52
N PRO A 2 -9.84 -28.56 5.10
CA PRO A 2 -9.83 -28.17 6.54
C PRO A 2 -11.05 -27.37 7.00
N TRP A 3 -11.72 -26.65 6.08
CA TRP A 3 -12.90 -25.85 6.38
C TRP A 3 -14.16 -26.69 6.70
N LEU A 4 -14.30 -27.90 6.13
CA LEU A 4 -15.42 -28.80 6.42
C LEU A 4 -15.38 -29.33 7.86
N SER A 5 -14.19 -29.54 8.42
CA SER A 5 -13.98 -29.90 9.83
C SER A 5 -14.27 -28.74 10.78
N ALA A 6 -13.86 -27.52 10.42
CA ALA A 6 -14.13 -26.31 11.20
C ALA A 6 -15.65 -26.00 11.24
N LEU A 7 -16.35 -26.10 10.10
CA LEU A 7 -17.80 -25.98 10.03
C LEU A 7 -18.52 -27.04 10.86
N ARG A 8 -18.10 -28.32 10.79
CA ARG A 8 -18.67 -29.38 11.63
C ARG A 8 -18.43 -29.16 13.12
N ALA A 9 -17.30 -28.60 13.53
CA ALA A 9 -16.98 -28.28 14.92
C ALA A 9 -17.81 -27.08 15.43
N ALA A 10 -17.90 -26.00 14.64
CA ALA A 10 -18.71 -24.82 14.94
C ALA A 10 -20.21 -25.16 15.06
N PHE A 11 -20.73 -25.99 14.15
CA PHE A 11 -22.10 -26.50 14.23
C PHE A 11 -22.30 -27.43 15.43
N ARG A 12 -21.33 -28.30 15.77
CA ARG A 12 -21.48 -29.19 16.95
C ARG A 12 -21.51 -28.42 18.27
N LEU A 13 -20.79 -27.30 18.38
CA LEU A 13 -20.76 -26.44 19.57
C LEU A 13 -22.08 -25.67 19.79
N SER A 14 -22.79 -25.24 18.74
CA SER A 14 -24.06 -24.52 18.87
C SER A 14 -25.31 -25.40 18.88
N LEU A 15 -25.20 -26.67 18.47
CA LEU A 15 -26.35 -27.58 18.31
C LEU A 15 -26.64 -28.48 19.53
N TRP A 16 -25.83 -28.50 20.59
CA TRP A 16 -26.05 -29.41 21.72
C TRP A 16 -26.99 -28.83 22.80
N ARG A 17 -28.07 -29.60 23.04
CA ARG A 17 -29.13 -29.44 24.05
C ARG A 17 -28.72 -28.60 25.27
N ILE A 18 -29.18 -27.35 25.32
CA ILE A 18 -29.15 -26.58 26.56
C ILE A 18 -30.11 -27.26 27.55
N ARG A 19 -29.55 -28.15 28.39
CA ARG A 19 -30.20 -28.77 29.55
C ARG A 19 -29.77 -27.96 30.77
N GLY A 20 -30.63 -27.05 31.22
CA GLY A 20 -30.37 -26.20 32.38
C GLY A 20 -31.43 -25.11 32.52
N ARG A 21 -31.52 -24.46 33.69
CA ARG A 21 -32.40 -23.30 33.88
C ARG A 21 -31.92 -22.15 32.99
N PRO A 22 -32.83 -21.47 32.28
CA PRO A 22 -32.51 -20.44 31.29
C PRO A 22 -31.99 -19.12 31.86
N ASP A 23 -31.80 -18.99 33.17
CA ASP A 23 -31.49 -17.73 33.83
C ASP A 23 -30.01 -17.68 34.23
N LEU A 24 -29.17 -17.10 33.36
CA LEU A 24 -27.75 -16.89 33.64
C LEU A 24 -27.47 -15.47 34.18
N GLY A 25 -28.50 -14.64 34.35
CA GLY A 25 -28.34 -13.23 34.70
C GLY A 25 -27.31 -12.51 33.82
N PRO A 26 -26.72 -11.40 34.29
CA PRO A 26 -25.72 -10.64 33.52
C PRO A 26 -24.39 -11.39 33.33
N ARG A 27 -24.12 -12.45 34.10
CA ARG A 27 -22.82 -13.15 34.10
C ARG A 27 -22.47 -13.77 32.76
N ALA A 28 -23.44 -14.35 32.05
CA ALA A 28 -23.20 -14.95 30.74
C ALA A 28 -22.76 -13.91 29.71
N LEU A 29 -23.33 -12.70 29.74
CA LEU A 29 -22.96 -11.63 28.81
C LEU A 29 -21.54 -11.12 29.11
N VAL A 30 -21.17 -11.01 30.39
CA VAL A 30 -19.81 -10.63 30.81
C VAL A 30 -18.78 -11.68 30.37
N ILE A 31 -19.08 -12.97 30.56
CA ILE A 31 -18.21 -14.06 30.10
C ILE A 31 -18.08 -14.02 28.58
N ALA A 32 -19.19 -13.85 27.86
CA ALA A 32 -19.17 -13.75 26.41
C ALA A 32 -18.35 -12.56 25.91
N PHE A 33 -18.45 -11.40 26.57
CA PHE A 33 -17.66 -10.22 26.27
C PHE A 33 -16.17 -10.50 26.45
N ALA A 34 -15.78 -11.05 27.60
CA ALA A 34 -14.38 -11.40 27.86
C ALA A 34 -13.82 -12.36 26.80
N LEU A 35 -14.60 -13.36 26.38
CA LEU A 35 -14.19 -14.30 25.33
C LEU A 35 -14.02 -13.61 23.97
N HIS A 36 -14.95 -12.76 23.55
CA HIS A 36 -14.82 -12.02 22.28
C HIS A 36 -13.64 -11.04 22.33
N PHE A 37 -13.49 -10.30 23.43
CA PHE A 37 -12.39 -9.37 23.64
C PHE A 37 -11.04 -10.06 23.54
N SER A 38 -10.83 -11.14 24.31
CA SER A 38 -9.57 -11.86 24.32
C SER A 38 -9.27 -12.52 22.98
N LEU A 39 -10.29 -13.08 22.33
CA LEU A 39 -10.12 -13.70 21.02
C LEU A 39 -9.75 -12.68 19.95
N ASP A 40 -10.43 -11.55 19.91
CA ASP A 40 -10.21 -10.52 18.89
C ASP A 40 -8.84 -9.85 19.08
N ALA A 41 -8.46 -9.56 20.34
CA ALA A 41 -7.12 -9.08 20.67
C ALA A 41 -6.02 -10.08 20.29
N TRP A 42 -6.26 -11.39 20.49
CA TRP A 42 -5.30 -12.43 20.13
C TRP A 42 -5.19 -12.62 18.62
N LEU A 43 -6.31 -12.64 17.89
CA LEU A 43 -6.33 -12.80 16.44
C LEU A 43 -5.65 -11.61 15.75
N SER A 44 -6.02 -10.39 16.13
CA SER A 44 -5.41 -9.19 15.54
C SER A 44 -3.92 -9.05 15.87
N TRP A 45 -3.45 -9.57 17.00
CA TRP A 45 -2.01 -9.59 17.32
C TRP A 45 -1.22 -10.46 16.34
N HIS A 46 -1.78 -11.62 15.98
CA HIS A 46 -1.13 -12.58 15.07
C HIS A 46 -1.33 -12.25 13.59
N ALA A 47 -2.32 -11.41 13.27
CA ALA A 47 -2.56 -10.93 11.91
C ALA A 47 -1.57 -9.82 11.49
N ILE A 48 -0.92 -9.15 12.44
CA ILE A 48 -0.06 -7.98 12.17
C ILE A 48 1.40 -8.30 12.54
N GLU A 49 2.31 -8.04 11.61
CA GLU A 49 3.75 -8.15 11.84
C GLU A 49 4.28 -6.99 12.72
N PRO A 50 5.32 -7.22 13.55
CA PRO A 50 5.91 -6.16 14.36
C PRO A 50 6.69 -5.14 13.49
N PRO A 51 6.73 -3.85 13.89
CA PRO A 51 6.23 -3.27 15.13
C PRO A 51 4.70 -3.05 15.15
N ARG A 52 4.07 -3.24 16.32
CA ARG A 52 2.61 -3.14 16.51
C ARG A 52 2.25 -1.99 17.42
N GLU A 53 1.10 -1.38 17.18
CA GLU A 53 0.50 -0.36 18.06
C GLU A 53 -0.87 -0.80 18.57
N LEU A 54 -1.15 -0.52 19.84
CA LEU A 54 -2.42 -0.83 20.49
C LEU A 54 -3.45 0.28 20.23
N TYR A 55 -4.50 -0.03 19.48
CA TYR A 55 -5.66 0.84 19.32
C TYR A 55 -6.73 0.52 20.37
N TRP A 56 -6.55 1.08 21.57
CA TRP A 56 -7.47 0.88 22.69
C TRP A 56 -8.94 1.28 22.42
N PRO A 57 -9.28 2.27 21.55
CA PRO A 57 -10.68 2.62 21.29
C PRO A 57 -11.50 1.49 20.68
N HIS A 58 -10.87 0.49 20.08
CA HIS A 58 -11.57 -0.72 19.64
C HIS A 58 -12.30 -1.44 20.78
N ALA A 59 -11.78 -1.40 22.01
CA ALA A 59 -12.47 -1.92 23.19
C ALA A 59 -13.84 -1.26 23.42
N ILE A 60 -13.96 0.04 23.13
CA ILE A 60 -15.22 0.79 23.22
C ILE A 60 -16.19 0.29 22.16
N THR A 61 -15.72 0.07 20.93
CA THR A 61 -16.58 -0.42 19.84
C THR A 61 -17.16 -1.80 20.16
N LEU A 62 -16.35 -2.71 20.72
CA LEU A 62 -16.79 -4.02 21.14
C LEU A 62 -17.80 -3.94 22.31
N LEU A 63 -17.55 -3.07 23.29
CA LEU A 63 -18.49 -2.82 24.37
C LEU A 63 -19.83 -2.27 23.85
N GLY A 64 -19.77 -1.35 22.89
CA GLY A 64 -20.94 -0.80 22.21
C GLY A 64 -21.75 -1.87 21.48
N ALA A 65 -21.09 -2.78 20.75
CA ALA A 65 -21.73 -3.91 20.08
C ALA A 65 -22.48 -4.82 21.07
N PHE A 66 -21.89 -5.11 22.23
CA PHE A 66 -22.55 -5.85 23.30
C PHE A 66 -23.72 -5.09 23.93
N GLY A 67 -23.62 -3.76 24.03
CA GLY A 67 -24.73 -2.89 24.42
C GLY A 67 -25.91 -2.95 23.45
N VAL A 68 -25.65 -2.87 22.14
CA VAL A 68 -26.66 -3.02 21.08
C VAL A 68 -27.32 -4.39 21.15
N LEU A 69 -26.53 -5.47 21.31
CA LEU A 69 -27.05 -6.82 21.46
C LEU A 69 -27.95 -6.96 22.69
N TRP A 70 -27.57 -6.34 23.81
CA TRP A 70 -28.39 -6.34 25.02
C TRP A 70 -29.72 -5.58 24.82
N LEU A 71 -29.69 -4.42 24.18
CA LEU A 71 -30.91 -3.65 23.85
C LEU A 71 -31.83 -4.44 22.91
N ALA A 72 -31.28 -5.06 21.87
CA ALA A 72 -32.02 -5.94 20.97
C ALA A 72 -32.61 -7.16 21.71
N SER A 73 -31.87 -7.71 22.68
CA SER A 73 -32.34 -8.80 23.52
C SER A 73 -33.45 -8.37 24.48
N LEU A 74 -33.41 -7.14 24.99
CA LEU A 74 -34.46 -6.56 25.82
C LEU A 74 -35.75 -6.35 25.03
N THR A 75 -35.67 -5.80 23.82
CA THR A 75 -36.86 -5.61 22.95
C THR A 75 -37.42 -6.95 22.49
N ALA A 76 -36.57 -7.91 22.13
CA ALA A 76 -36.96 -9.28 21.82
C ALA A 76 -37.64 -9.97 23.03
N ALA A 77 -37.08 -9.83 24.24
CA ALA A 77 -37.67 -10.37 25.47
C ALA A 77 -39.06 -9.77 25.75
N LYS A 78 -39.22 -8.47 25.53
CA LYS A 78 -40.53 -7.77 25.64
C LYS A 78 -41.53 -8.28 24.61
N ALA A 79 -41.11 -8.48 23.35
CA ALA A 79 -41.95 -9.06 22.31
C ALA A 79 -42.44 -10.47 22.65
N LEU A 80 -41.60 -11.25 23.35
CA LEU A 80 -41.95 -12.57 23.89
C LEU A 80 -42.79 -12.50 25.19
N GLN A 81 -43.11 -11.31 25.70
CA GLN A 81 -43.77 -11.07 26.98
C GLN A 81 -43.02 -11.66 28.19
N ARG A 82 -41.69 -11.74 28.10
CA ARG A 82 -40.82 -12.30 29.14
C ARG A 82 -39.58 -11.42 29.34
N PRO A 83 -39.72 -10.17 29.83
CA PRO A 83 -38.61 -9.20 29.92
C PRO A 83 -37.45 -9.68 30.80
N VAL A 84 -37.71 -10.57 31.77
CA VAL A 84 -36.70 -11.19 32.64
C VAL A 84 -35.65 -11.97 31.83
N LEU A 85 -35.99 -12.44 30.62
CA LEU A 85 -35.10 -13.20 29.75
C LEU A 85 -34.10 -12.34 28.96
N ALA A 86 -34.12 -11.01 29.08
CA ALA A 86 -33.27 -10.12 28.30
C ALA A 86 -31.77 -10.45 28.43
N TRP A 87 -31.29 -10.62 29.68
CA TRP A 87 -29.90 -10.99 29.95
C TRP A 87 -29.54 -12.37 29.41
N SER A 88 -30.44 -13.34 29.57
CA SER A 88 -30.25 -14.68 29.06
C SER A 88 -30.19 -14.73 27.54
N LEU A 89 -31.07 -13.99 26.86
CA LEU A 89 -31.06 -13.85 25.41
C LEU A 89 -29.74 -13.26 24.93
N ALA A 90 -29.29 -12.15 25.53
CA ALA A 90 -28.05 -11.49 25.16
C ALA A 90 -26.82 -12.39 25.37
N GLY A 91 -26.70 -12.99 26.55
CA GLY A 91 -25.55 -13.83 26.90
C GLY A 91 -25.46 -15.09 26.05
N HIS A 92 -26.58 -15.79 25.83
CA HIS A 92 -26.57 -17.00 24.99
C HIS A 92 -26.39 -16.66 23.51
N ALA A 93 -26.95 -15.56 23.01
CA ALA A 93 -26.73 -15.10 21.65
C ALA A 93 -25.24 -14.80 21.43
N ALA A 94 -24.62 -14.03 22.32
CA ALA A 94 -23.19 -13.73 22.25
C ALA A 94 -22.34 -15.00 22.26
N LEU A 95 -22.55 -15.91 23.21
CA LEU A 95 -21.79 -17.17 23.29
C LEU A 95 -21.97 -18.06 22.05
N ALA A 96 -23.21 -18.21 21.56
CA ALA A 96 -23.50 -19.08 20.43
C ALA A 96 -23.00 -18.53 19.09
N LEU A 97 -22.75 -17.21 19.03
CA LEU A 97 -22.19 -16.51 17.87
C LEU A 97 -20.67 -16.35 17.93
N LEU A 98 -20.00 -16.73 19.02
CA LEU A 98 -18.53 -16.71 19.11
C LEU A 98 -17.85 -17.47 17.94
N PRO A 99 -18.31 -18.68 17.52
CA PRO A 99 -17.73 -19.35 16.35
C PRO A 99 -17.94 -18.56 15.05
N LEU A 100 -19.03 -17.80 14.96
CA LEU A 100 -19.32 -16.96 13.80
C LEU A 100 -18.38 -15.76 13.74
N HIS A 101 -18.15 -15.11 14.88
CA HIS A 101 -17.18 -14.02 15.00
C HIS A 101 -15.77 -14.50 14.58
N LEU A 102 -15.34 -15.67 15.07
CA LEU A 102 -14.06 -16.28 14.68
C LEU A 102 -13.99 -16.54 13.17
N LEU A 103 -15.03 -17.17 12.61
CA LEU A 103 -15.07 -17.49 11.18
C LEU A 103 -14.93 -16.23 10.34
N LEU A 104 -15.73 -15.20 10.64
CA LEU A 104 -15.72 -13.93 9.92
C LEU A 104 -14.37 -13.22 9.99
N ARG A 105 -13.71 -13.23 11.16
CA ARG A 105 -12.35 -12.65 11.31
C ARG A 105 -11.27 -13.40 10.53
N LEU A 106 -11.42 -14.71 10.33
CA LEU A 106 -10.43 -15.54 9.60
C LEU A 106 -10.63 -15.57 8.08
N THR A 107 -11.85 -15.30 7.60
CA THR A 107 -12.20 -15.49 6.17
C THR A 107 -12.49 -14.20 5.41
N LEU A 108 -12.63 -13.06 6.10
CA LEU A 108 -12.88 -11.76 5.46
C LEU A 108 -11.55 -10.99 5.34
N SER A 109 -10.90 -11.10 4.18
CA SER A 109 -9.86 -10.16 3.75
C SER A 109 -10.49 -8.84 3.30
N GLU A 110 -11.49 -8.92 2.41
CA GLU A 110 -12.22 -7.76 1.88
C GLU A 110 -13.76 -8.00 1.90
N PRO A 111 -14.48 -7.60 2.95
CA PRO A 111 -15.94 -7.65 2.95
C PRO A 111 -16.51 -6.58 1.99
N PRO A 112 -17.66 -6.84 1.32
CA PRO A 112 -18.39 -5.81 0.59
C PRO A 112 -18.71 -4.63 1.50
N GLU A 113 -18.49 -3.41 1.01
CA GLU A 113 -18.69 -2.20 1.81
C GLU A 113 -20.18 -1.90 1.98
N THR A 114 -20.97 -2.10 0.92
CA THR A 114 -22.41 -1.83 0.94
C THR A 114 -23.26 -3.09 0.75
N VAL A 115 -24.54 -2.99 1.14
CA VAL A 115 -25.56 -4.01 0.84
C VAL A 115 -25.70 -4.18 -0.69
N PHE A 116 -25.50 -3.11 -1.46
CA PHE A 116 -25.55 -3.18 -2.92
C PHE A 116 -24.40 -4.03 -3.47
N ASP A 117 -23.18 -3.85 -2.97
CA ASP A 117 -22.02 -4.65 -3.38
C ASP A 117 -22.20 -6.12 -2.99
N TRP A 118 -22.78 -6.37 -1.82
CA TRP A 118 -23.11 -7.72 -1.38
C TRP A 118 -24.15 -8.40 -2.29
N LEU A 119 -25.23 -7.68 -2.67
CA LEU A 119 -26.24 -8.17 -3.60
C LEU A 119 -25.68 -8.36 -5.02
N LEU A 120 -24.80 -7.47 -5.45
CA LEU A 120 -24.13 -7.54 -6.75
C LEU A 120 -23.19 -8.76 -6.80
N ALA A 121 -22.43 -9.02 -5.74
CA ALA A 121 -21.56 -10.20 -5.63
C ALA A 121 -22.32 -11.53 -5.73
N LEU A 122 -23.54 -11.58 -5.17
CA LEU A 122 -24.38 -12.78 -5.22
C LEU A 122 -25.11 -12.93 -6.56
N SER A 123 -25.52 -11.83 -7.20
CA SER A 123 -26.34 -11.84 -8.42
C SER A 123 -25.53 -11.84 -9.72
N LYS A 124 -24.36 -11.19 -9.73
CA LYS A 124 -23.46 -11.07 -10.89
C LYS A 124 -22.01 -11.37 -10.49
N PRO A 125 -21.69 -12.64 -10.23
CA PRO A 125 -20.39 -13.04 -9.67
C PRO A 125 -19.17 -12.76 -10.58
N ALA A 126 -19.37 -12.40 -11.85
CA ALA A 126 -18.31 -12.02 -12.78
C ALA A 126 -17.99 -10.50 -12.77
N ALA A 127 -18.79 -9.69 -12.07
CA ALA A 127 -18.66 -8.22 -12.05
C ALA A 127 -17.75 -7.69 -10.94
N LEU A 128 -17.28 -8.55 -10.03
CA LEU A 128 -16.43 -8.18 -8.88
C LEU A 128 -15.18 -9.07 -8.84
N ASN A 129 -14.15 -8.59 -8.13
CA ASN A 129 -12.92 -9.36 -7.93
C ASN A 129 -13.23 -10.69 -7.16
N PRO A 130 -12.38 -11.72 -7.29
CA PRO A 130 -12.61 -13.01 -6.64
C PRO A 130 -12.68 -12.94 -5.11
N GLU A 131 -11.97 -11.98 -4.49
CA GLU A 131 -11.90 -11.79 -3.04
C GLU A 131 -13.22 -11.27 -2.45
N THR A 132 -13.78 -10.19 -3.01
CA THR A 132 -15.06 -9.62 -2.63
C THR A 132 -16.19 -10.65 -2.77
N ARG A 133 -16.13 -11.49 -3.81
CA ARG A 133 -17.08 -12.60 -4.00
C ARG A 133 -16.95 -13.64 -2.88
N HIS A 134 -15.72 -13.98 -2.48
CA HIS A 134 -15.48 -14.91 -1.39
C HIS A 134 -16.03 -14.36 -0.07
N GLY A 135 -15.78 -13.08 0.22
CA GLY A 135 -16.32 -12.39 1.40
C GLY A 135 -17.85 -12.38 1.42
N ALA A 136 -18.49 -12.10 0.29
CA ALA A 136 -19.95 -12.11 0.19
C ALA A 136 -20.58 -13.49 0.51
N LEU A 137 -19.96 -14.58 0.04
CA LEU A 137 -20.40 -15.95 0.31
C LEU A 137 -20.28 -16.29 1.81
N TRP A 138 -19.18 -15.91 2.46
CA TRP A 138 -19.01 -16.13 3.89
C TRP A 138 -20.01 -15.32 4.74
N LEU A 139 -20.32 -14.10 4.35
CA LEU A 139 -21.38 -13.30 4.99
C LEU A 139 -22.76 -13.98 4.85
N LEU A 140 -23.06 -14.60 3.71
CA LEU A 140 -24.31 -15.35 3.53
C LEU A 140 -24.36 -16.59 4.44
N VAL A 141 -23.28 -17.37 4.50
CA VAL A 141 -23.15 -18.51 5.41
C VAL A 141 -23.32 -18.04 6.85
N ALA A 142 -22.72 -16.91 7.20
CA ALA A 142 -22.80 -16.33 8.52
C ALA A 142 -24.22 -15.89 8.90
N ALA A 143 -24.93 -15.24 7.99
CA ALA A 143 -26.32 -14.83 8.17
C ALA A 143 -27.24 -16.05 8.38
N ILE A 144 -27.07 -17.11 7.59
CA ILE A 144 -27.84 -18.36 7.73
C ILE A 144 -27.54 -19.03 9.08
N TYR A 145 -26.28 -19.13 9.46
CA TYR A 145 -25.87 -19.70 10.74
C TYR A 145 -26.45 -18.91 11.92
N GLY A 146 -26.29 -17.58 11.90
CA GLY A 146 -26.83 -16.69 12.93
C GLY A 146 -28.35 -16.81 13.05
N TRP A 147 -29.06 -16.83 11.92
CA TRP A 147 -30.51 -17.05 11.90
C TRP A 147 -30.94 -18.37 12.55
N VAL A 148 -30.27 -19.48 12.20
CA VAL A 148 -30.58 -20.80 12.78
C VAL A 148 -30.32 -20.82 14.29
N VAL A 149 -29.22 -20.20 14.74
CA VAL A 149 -28.88 -20.13 16.16
C VAL A 149 -29.90 -19.29 16.94
N LEU A 150 -30.19 -18.08 16.46
CA LEU A 150 -31.10 -17.14 17.13
C LEU A 150 -32.55 -17.64 17.13
N SER A 151 -32.99 -18.29 16.05
CA SER A 151 -34.33 -18.88 15.98
C SER A 151 -34.48 -20.03 16.99
N ARG A 152 -33.49 -20.93 17.07
CA ARG A 152 -33.46 -22.00 18.08
C ARG A 152 -33.40 -21.46 19.50
N LEU A 153 -32.60 -20.43 19.75
CA LEU A 153 -32.50 -19.78 21.05
C LEU A 153 -33.86 -19.18 21.48
N SER A 154 -34.51 -18.45 20.58
CA SER A 154 -35.83 -17.85 20.81
C SER A 154 -36.89 -18.92 21.11
N CYS A 155 -36.92 -20.00 20.32
CA CYS A 155 -37.82 -21.13 20.54
C CYS A 155 -37.51 -21.85 21.86
N TRP A 156 -36.24 -22.02 22.22
CA TRP A 156 -35.85 -22.73 23.45
C TRP A 156 -36.27 -21.96 24.71
N LEU A 157 -36.07 -20.64 24.74
CA LEU A 157 -36.36 -19.75 25.87
C LEU A 157 -37.86 -19.42 26.03
N ALA A 158 -38.62 -19.43 24.92
CA ALA A 158 -40.03 -19.08 24.90
C ALA A 158 -40.86 -20.07 24.07
N ARG A 159 -40.78 -21.37 24.43
CA ARG A 159 -41.47 -22.47 23.74
C ARG A 159 -42.98 -22.26 23.56
N ASP A 160 -43.62 -21.66 24.57
CA ASP A 160 -45.07 -21.46 24.60
C ASP A 160 -45.49 -20.14 23.91
N ALA A 161 -44.55 -19.34 23.40
CA ALA A 161 -44.87 -18.10 22.72
C ALA A 161 -45.47 -18.34 21.33
N GLN A 162 -46.36 -17.45 20.90
CA GLN A 162 -46.92 -17.47 19.55
C GLN A 162 -45.80 -17.34 18.49
N ARG A 163 -45.92 -18.09 17.38
CA ARG A 163 -44.92 -18.12 16.29
C ARG A 163 -44.57 -16.73 15.75
N GLY A 164 -45.55 -15.84 15.61
CA GLY A 164 -45.31 -14.47 15.13
C GLY A 164 -44.41 -13.65 16.06
N ARG A 165 -44.55 -13.83 17.38
CA ARG A 165 -43.70 -13.15 18.38
C ARG A 165 -42.28 -13.73 18.41
N GLN A 166 -42.15 -15.04 18.22
CA GLN A 166 -40.86 -15.71 18.09
C GLN A 166 -40.10 -15.20 16.86
N LEU A 167 -40.79 -15.06 15.72
CA LEU A 167 -40.22 -14.49 14.51
C LEU A 167 -39.76 -13.05 14.72
N LEU A 168 -40.61 -12.20 15.31
CA LEU A 168 -40.27 -10.81 15.62
C LEU A 168 -39.04 -10.72 16.54
N ALA A 169 -38.99 -11.54 17.60
CA ALA A 169 -37.86 -11.59 18.52
C ALA A 169 -36.56 -12.01 17.82
N THR A 170 -36.62 -13.03 16.95
CA THR A 170 -35.45 -13.48 16.18
C THR A 170 -34.97 -12.41 15.20
N LEU A 171 -35.89 -11.70 14.53
CA LEU A 171 -35.55 -10.58 13.65
C LEU A 171 -34.83 -9.45 14.40
N TRP A 172 -35.34 -9.06 15.58
CA TRP A 172 -34.70 -8.02 16.41
C TRP A 172 -33.31 -8.44 16.90
N LEU A 173 -33.15 -9.70 17.34
CA LEU A 173 -31.84 -10.23 17.73
C LEU A 173 -30.87 -10.23 16.55
N ALA A 174 -31.32 -10.67 15.38
CA ALA A 174 -30.49 -10.70 14.17
C ALA A 174 -30.06 -9.27 13.77
N ALA A 175 -30.97 -8.30 13.82
CA ALA A 175 -30.65 -6.91 13.56
C ALA A 175 -29.61 -6.35 14.56
N GLY A 176 -29.76 -6.65 15.85
CA GLY A 176 -28.80 -6.23 16.88
C GLY A 176 -27.40 -6.83 16.67
N VAL A 177 -27.33 -8.11 16.28
CA VAL A 177 -26.08 -8.79 15.93
C VAL A 177 -25.42 -8.17 14.70
N LEU A 178 -26.21 -7.88 13.66
CA LEU A 178 -25.70 -7.26 12.43
C LEU A 178 -25.14 -5.86 12.69
N VAL A 179 -25.85 -5.02 13.44
CA VAL A 179 -25.39 -3.67 13.80
C VAL A 179 -24.13 -3.75 14.67
N GLY A 180 -24.10 -4.65 15.66
CA GLY A 180 -22.92 -4.84 16.50
C GLY A 180 -21.71 -5.33 15.71
N PHE A 181 -21.90 -6.27 14.77
CA PHE A 181 -20.85 -6.75 13.89
C PHE A 181 -20.31 -5.63 13.00
N ASP A 182 -21.18 -4.89 12.31
CA ASP A 182 -20.79 -3.79 11.43
C ASP A 182 -20.02 -2.69 12.17
N ALA A 183 -20.42 -2.35 13.41
CA ALA A 183 -19.68 -1.38 14.22
C ALA A 183 -18.26 -1.87 14.60
N SER A 184 -18.08 -3.18 14.77
CA SER A 184 -16.81 -3.79 15.20
C SER A 184 -15.88 -4.19 14.06
N ARG A 185 -16.37 -4.30 12.81
CA ARG A 185 -15.57 -4.84 11.70
C ARG A 185 -14.49 -3.89 11.19
N TYR A 186 -14.70 -2.58 11.34
CA TYR A 186 -13.80 -1.53 10.82
C TYR A 186 -12.59 -1.22 11.71
N SER A 187 -12.51 -1.86 12.89
CA SER A 187 -11.34 -1.71 13.75
C SER A 187 -10.89 -3.02 14.37
N THR A 188 -9.62 -3.05 14.81
CA THR A 188 -8.98 -4.15 15.51
C THR A 188 -8.15 -3.60 16.68
N PHE A 189 -7.68 -4.47 17.60
CA PHE A 189 -6.83 -4.03 18.70
C PHE A 189 -5.42 -3.62 18.28
N TRP A 190 -4.90 -4.22 17.21
CA TRP A 190 -3.53 -4.04 16.78
C TRP A 190 -3.48 -3.53 15.34
N TYR A 191 -2.63 -2.55 15.12
CA TYR A 191 -2.30 -1.99 13.81
C TYR A 191 -0.79 -2.04 13.59
N PRO A 192 -0.32 -2.07 12.33
CA PRO A 192 1.09 -1.85 12.03
C PRO A 192 1.48 -0.48 12.59
N LYS A 193 2.54 -0.46 13.42
CA LYS A 193 3.11 0.79 13.89
C LYS A 193 3.93 1.35 12.74
N TRP A 194 3.34 2.26 11.97
CA TRP A 194 4.09 3.06 11.03
C TRP A 194 4.99 3.99 11.84
N ASP A 195 6.25 4.11 11.45
CA ASP A 195 7.07 5.20 11.95
C ASP A 195 6.43 6.48 11.43
N GLU A 196 5.57 7.09 12.26
CA GLU A 196 5.24 8.50 12.13
C GLU A 196 6.52 9.27 12.42
N THR A 197 7.44 9.32 11.45
CA THR A 197 8.21 10.53 11.28
C THR A 197 7.16 11.62 11.11
N PRO A 198 6.99 12.56 12.07
CA PRO A 198 6.11 13.69 11.83
C PRO A 198 6.54 14.26 10.49
N ALA A 199 5.63 14.29 9.52
CA ALA A 199 5.89 14.90 8.21
C ALA A 199 6.55 16.23 8.55
N ALA A 200 7.83 16.38 8.22
CA ALA A 200 8.57 17.53 8.72
C ALA A 200 7.81 18.77 8.26
N GLU A 201 7.27 19.52 9.21
CA GLU A 201 6.31 20.58 8.91
C GLU A 201 7.06 21.67 8.14
N PHE A 202 6.63 21.91 6.91
CA PHE A 202 7.06 23.06 6.13
C PHE A 202 5.83 23.89 5.76
N ASP A 203 6.02 25.20 5.60
CA ASP A 203 4.98 26.07 5.08
C ASP A 203 4.77 25.77 3.59
N ALA A 204 3.65 25.13 3.28
CA ALA A 204 3.29 24.71 1.94
C ALA A 204 3.10 25.89 0.98
N GLU A 205 2.54 27.00 1.47
CA GLU A 205 2.33 28.20 0.65
C GLU A 205 3.69 28.83 0.32
N ALA A 206 4.57 28.99 1.32
CA ALA A 206 5.92 29.47 1.09
C ALA A 206 6.72 28.57 0.13
N ALA A 207 6.58 27.24 0.25
CA ALA A 207 7.25 26.29 -0.64
C ALA A 207 6.80 26.44 -2.09
N ILE A 208 5.50 26.64 -2.34
CA ILE A 208 4.95 26.89 -3.68
C ILE A 208 5.54 28.17 -4.29
N TYR A 209 5.52 29.27 -3.53
CA TYR A 209 5.99 30.57 -4.04
C TYR A 209 7.52 30.61 -4.24
N ALA A 210 8.29 29.79 -3.54
CA ALA A 210 9.74 29.68 -3.73
C ALA A 210 10.14 28.94 -5.02
N GLN A 211 9.27 28.11 -5.61
CA GLN A 211 9.65 27.23 -6.73
C GLN A 211 10.18 27.94 -7.97
N PRO A 212 9.59 29.05 -8.47
CA PRO A 212 10.10 29.73 -9.65
C PRO A 212 11.55 30.23 -9.47
N GLU A 213 11.87 30.78 -8.30
CA GLU A 213 13.22 31.27 -7.99
C GLU A 213 14.21 30.12 -7.87
N LEU A 214 13.90 29.08 -7.10
CA LEU A 214 14.74 27.89 -6.95
C LEU A 214 15.05 27.23 -8.31
N LEU A 215 14.03 27.13 -9.17
CA LEU A 215 14.18 26.54 -10.49
C LEU A 215 15.05 27.41 -11.40
N ASN A 216 14.83 28.73 -11.42
CA ASN A 216 15.66 29.66 -12.18
C ASN A 216 17.13 29.64 -11.70
N ASP A 217 17.35 29.57 -10.39
CA ASP A 217 18.68 29.47 -9.79
C ASP A 217 19.39 28.16 -10.16
N ALA A 218 18.67 27.04 -10.18
CA ALA A 218 19.22 25.76 -10.62
C ALA A 218 19.58 25.78 -12.11
N LEU A 219 18.70 26.35 -12.95
CA LEU A 219 18.86 26.36 -14.40
C LEU A 219 19.88 27.39 -14.91
N SER A 220 20.05 28.53 -14.23
CA SER A 220 21.01 29.56 -14.61
C SER A 220 22.47 29.15 -14.42
N LYS A 221 22.71 28.17 -13.53
CA LYS A 221 24.03 27.60 -13.24
C LYS A 221 24.47 26.55 -14.25
N LEU A 222 23.57 26.10 -15.13
CA LEU A 222 23.87 25.07 -16.12
C LEU A 222 24.81 25.59 -17.21
N GLN A 223 25.91 24.86 -17.39
CA GLN A 223 26.85 25.10 -18.48
C GLN A 223 26.27 24.61 -19.80
N ALA A 224 26.44 25.40 -20.86
CA ALA A 224 26.08 25.01 -22.22
C ALA A 224 27.00 23.90 -22.75
N GLN A 225 26.58 23.26 -23.83
CA GLN A 225 27.39 22.25 -24.50
C GLN A 225 28.71 22.82 -25.03
N THR A 226 29.68 21.93 -25.22
CA THR A 226 31.01 22.20 -25.75
C THR A 226 31.14 21.60 -27.15
N PRO A 227 31.18 22.42 -28.21
CA PRO A 227 31.05 21.90 -29.57
C PRO A 227 32.13 20.85 -29.92
N GLY A 228 31.68 19.70 -30.43
CA GLY A 228 32.57 18.60 -30.83
C GLY A 228 33.03 17.72 -29.67
N GLN A 229 32.47 17.91 -28.47
CA GLN A 229 32.63 17.02 -27.33
C GLN A 229 31.26 16.49 -26.94
N GLN A 230 31.21 15.21 -26.57
CA GLN A 230 30.00 14.64 -25.99
C GLN A 230 29.91 15.07 -24.53
N ASP A 231 29.06 16.04 -24.22
CA ASP A 231 28.75 16.42 -22.85
C ASP A 231 27.65 15.51 -22.27
N VAL A 232 27.71 15.30 -20.96
CA VAL A 232 26.68 14.59 -20.20
C VAL A 232 25.90 15.58 -19.35
N TYR A 233 24.58 15.57 -19.52
CA TYR A 233 23.63 16.29 -18.68
C TYR A 233 22.94 15.31 -17.74
N VAL A 234 22.78 15.68 -16.47
CA VAL A 234 22.19 14.80 -15.46
C VAL A 234 20.95 15.46 -14.86
N VAL A 235 19.86 14.71 -14.80
CA VAL A 235 18.68 15.06 -14.00
C VAL A 235 18.44 13.95 -13.00
N ALA A 236 18.50 14.29 -11.71
CA ALA A 236 18.21 13.36 -10.63
C ALA A 236 16.90 13.79 -9.93
N PHE A 237 15.91 12.89 -9.90
CA PHE A 237 14.53 13.16 -9.49
C PHE A 237 14.11 12.21 -8.34
N GLY A 238 13.68 12.77 -7.22
CA GLY A 238 13.24 12.02 -6.03
C GLY A 238 11.78 12.34 -5.73
N GLY A 239 10.87 11.43 -6.08
CA GLY A 239 9.44 11.71 -6.19
C GLY A 239 8.67 11.71 -4.87
N ASP A 240 9.08 10.89 -3.90
CA ASP A 240 8.41 10.82 -2.60
C ASP A 240 9.24 11.51 -1.51
N GLY A 241 8.57 12.39 -0.77
CA GLY A 241 9.11 13.09 0.39
C GLY A 241 8.82 12.46 1.75
N ALA A 242 8.06 11.37 1.82
CA ALA A 242 7.78 10.66 3.07
C ALA A 242 9.04 9.96 3.61
N GLU A 243 9.83 9.32 2.73
CA GLU A 243 11.07 8.64 3.12
C GLU A 243 12.34 9.35 2.62
N LYS A 244 13.33 9.47 3.51
CA LYS A 244 14.63 10.09 3.20
C LYS A 244 15.43 9.37 2.12
N VAL A 245 15.13 8.10 1.84
CA VAL A 245 15.89 7.25 0.88
C VAL A 245 15.93 7.87 -0.51
N PHE A 246 14.81 8.42 -0.98
CA PHE A 246 14.71 8.99 -2.32
C PHE A 246 15.54 10.26 -2.47
N ARG A 247 15.47 11.15 -1.47
CA ARG A 247 16.38 12.31 -1.38
C ARG A 247 17.84 11.88 -1.38
N ASN A 248 18.21 10.91 -0.55
CA ASN A 248 19.60 10.46 -0.43
C ASN A 248 20.11 9.89 -1.76
N GLU A 249 19.30 9.11 -2.46
CA GLU A 249 19.64 8.57 -3.78
C GLU A 249 19.79 9.65 -4.85
N VAL A 250 18.93 10.68 -4.86
CA VAL A 250 19.09 11.83 -5.76
C VAL A 250 20.40 12.56 -5.52
N GLU A 251 20.70 12.88 -4.26
CA GLU A 251 21.93 13.58 -3.88
C GLU A 251 23.17 12.76 -4.24
N PHE A 252 23.12 11.44 -3.98
CA PHE A 252 24.20 10.53 -4.33
C PHE A 252 24.36 10.40 -5.85
N ALA A 253 23.27 10.17 -6.59
CA ALA A 253 23.29 10.03 -8.04
C ALA A 253 23.83 11.30 -8.72
N ALA A 254 23.35 12.47 -8.30
CA ALA A 254 23.82 13.76 -8.82
C ALA A 254 25.32 13.96 -8.60
N LYS A 255 25.82 13.65 -7.40
CA LYS A 255 27.26 13.70 -7.11
C LYS A 255 28.02 12.68 -7.96
N ARG A 256 27.57 11.42 -7.99
CA ARG A 256 28.28 10.32 -8.64
C ARG A 256 28.39 10.51 -10.14
N PHE A 257 27.28 10.84 -10.82
CA PHE A 257 27.28 11.10 -12.25
C PHE A 257 28.01 12.42 -12.58
N GLY A 258 27.86 13.44 -11.74
CA GLY A 258 28.62 14.67 -11.86
C GLY A 258 30.13 14.44 -11.86
N GLU A 259 30.64 13.63 -10.93
CA GLU A 259 32.06 13.28 -10.85
C GLU A 259 32.53 12.36 -11.97
N LEU A 260 31.75 11.33 -12.32
CA LEU A 260 32.13 10.36 -13.35
C LEU A 260 32.23 10.96 -14.75
N PHE A 261 31.37 11.94 -15.06
CA PHE A 261 31.21 12.47 -16.41
C PHE A 261 31.55 13.96 -16.53
N ASP A 262 32.25 14.53 -15.55
CA ASP A 262 32.57 15.98 -15.49
C ASP A 262 31.32 16.88 -15.68
N ALA A 263 30.20 16.42 -15.11
CA ALA A 263 28.86 16.96 -15.31
C ALA A 263 28.37 17.77 -14.10
N GLN A 264 29.22 18.16 -13.16
CA GLN A 264 28.81 18.88 -11.93
C GLN A 264 28.10 20.21 -12.25
N LYS A 265 28.52 20.89 -13.32
CA LYS A 265 27.88 22.12 -13.82
C LYS A 265 26.77 21.85 -14.85
N ARG A 266 26.43 20.58 -15.10
CA ARG A 266 25.39 20.12 -16.02
C ARG A 266 24.38 19.19 -15.33
N THR A 267 24.32 19.24 -14.00
CA THR A 267 23.46 18.40 -13.17
C THR A 267 22.37 19.23 -12.51
N VAL A 268 21.12 18.76 -12.60
CA VAL A 268 19.96 19.32 -11.87
C VAL A 268 19.40 18.28 -10.92
N GLN A 269 19.14 18.69 -9.69
CA GLN A 269 18.44 17.89 -8.68
C GLN A 269 17.02 18.42 -8.51
N LEU A 270 16.06 17.50 -8.54
CA LEU A 270 14.67 17.75 -8.20
C LEU A 270 14.31 16.83 -7.03
N ILE A 271 13.93 17.39 -5.89
CA ILE A 271 13.75 16.62 -4.65
C ILE A 271 12.45 17.00 -3.96
N ASN A 272 11.62 16.00 -3.70
CA ASN A 272 10.56 16.10 -2.69
C ASN A 272 11.12 15.60 -1.36
N HIS A 273 11.32 16.50 -0.41
CA HIS A 273 11.63 16.18 0.99
C HIS A 273 11.50 17.46 1.81
N PRO A 274 10.86 17.46 2.99
CA PRO A 274 10.66 18.67 3.78
C PRO A 274 11.93 19.47 4.07
N SER A 275 13.06 18.80 4.32
CA SER A 275 14.35 19.46 4.57
C SER A 275 14.97 20.16 3.35
N ARG A 276 14.38 20.04 2.16
CA ARG A 276 14.92 20.57 0.89
C ARG A 276 14.01 21.60 0.22
N VAL A 277 12.77 21.75 0.67
CA VAL A 277 11.74 22.58 0.01
C VAL A 277 12.12 24.04 -0.22
N GLN A 278 13.01 24.59 0.62
CA GLN A 278 13.50 25.98 0.51
C GLN A 278 14.84 26.11 -0.22
N THR A 279 15.48 25.01 -0.63
CA THR A 279 16.87 25.03 -1.15
C THR A 279 17.05 24.28 -2.47
N THR A 280 16.12 23.37 -2.80
CA THR A 280 16.16 22.57 -4.03
C THR A 280 14.78 22.64 -4.70
N PRO A 281 14.70 22.76 -6.04
CA PRO A 281 13.42 22.68 -6.72
C PRO A 281 12.72 21.35 -6.46
N LEU A 282 11.40 21.40 -6.30
CA LEU A 282 10.58 20.21 -6.04
C LEU A 282 10.59 19.26 -7.24
N ALA A 283 10.54 17.97 -6.93
CA ALA A 283 10.35 16.89 -7.89
C ALA A 283 8.89 16.81 -8.32
N THR A 284 8.48 17.70 -9.22
CA THR A 284 7.13 17.70 -9.82
C THR A 284 7.20 17.40 -11.30
N ARG A 285 6.12 16.82 -11.87
CA ARG A 285 5.98 16.64 -13.34
C ARG A 285 6.23 17.94 -14.10
N THR A 286 5.73 19.06 -13.58
CA THR A 286 5.89 20.39 -14.17
C THR A 286 7.34 20.86 -14.15
N ASN A 287 8.02 20.77 -13.00
CA ASN A 287 9.43 21.16 -12.88
C ASN A 287 10.32 20.27 -13.75
N LEU A 288 10.07 18.96 -13.78
CA LEU A 288 10.79 18.04 -14.67
C LEU A 288 10.64 18.49 -16.14
N GLY A 289 9.42 18.83 -16.57
CA GLY A 289 9.20 19.35 -17.92
C GLY A 289 9.93 20.67 -18.20
N VAL A 290 9.99 21.59 -17.24
CA VAL A 290 10.74 22.85 -17.39
C VAL A 290 12.25 22.58 -17.49
N VAL A 291 12.80 21.70 -16.65
CA VAL A 291 14.21 21.30 -16.70
C VAL A 291 14.54 20.66 -18.04
N LEU A 292 13.78 19.65 -18.46
CA LEU A 292 14.03 18.94 -19.71
C LEU A 292 13.97 19.90 -20.92
N ARG A 293 12.98 20.80 -20.98
CA ARG A 293 12.91 21.82 -22.04
C ARG A 293 14.13 22.75 -22.02
N ARG A 294 14.61 23.16 -20.84
CA ARG A 294 15.82 23.98 -20.74
C ARG A 294 17.05 23.22 -21.22
N LEU A 295 17.18 21.93 -20.86
CA LEU A 295 18.26 21.08 -21.33
C LEU A 295 18.24 20.96 -22.86
N GLY A 296 17.07 20.71 -23.45
CA GLY A 296 16.90 20.66 -24.91
C GLY A 296 17.32 21.93 -25.67
N GLN A 297 17.45 23.07 -24.98
CA GLN A 297 17.95 24.32 -25.59
C GLN A 297 19.47 24.49 -25.50
N ILE A 298 20.14 23.79 -24.59
CA ILE A 298 21.56 24.00 -24.30
C ILE A 298 22.44 22.80 -24.66
N LEU A 299 21.84 21.61 -24.80
CA LEU A 299 22.50 20.42 -25.31
C LEU A 299 22.45 20.37 -26.84
N ASP A 300 23.43 19.74 -27.46
CA ASP A 300 23.42 19.40 -28.87
C ASP A 300 22.84 17.98 -29.08
N PRO A 301 21.66 17.83 -29.71
CA PRO A 301 21.00 16.54 -29.87
C PRO A 301 21.75 15.56 -30.79
N SER A 302 22.80 16.01 -31.48
CA SER A 302 23.64 15.17 -32.33
C SER A 302 24.78 14.47 -31.57
N GLU A 303 25.26 15.05 -30.47
CA GLU A 303 26.42 14.57 -29.71
C GLU A 303 26.17 14.33 -28.23
N ASP A 304 25.36 15.16 -27.55
CA ASP A 304 25.22 15.14 -26.09
C ASP A 304 24.25 14.08 -25.59
N LEU A 305 24.42 13.70 -24.32
CA LEU A 305 23.67 12.66 -23.65
C LEU A 305 22.96 13.16 -22.38
N LEU A 306 21.68 12.82 -22.24
CA LEU A 306 20.96 12.95 -20.97
C LEU A 306 21.08 11.67 -20.14
N ILE A 307 21.42 11.78 -18.86
CA ILE A 307 21.15 10.78 -17.83
C ILE A 307 20.01 11.27 -16.96
N LEU A 308 18.90 10.55 -16.99
CA LEU A 308 17.73 10.78 -16.15
C LEU A 308 17.65 9.66 -15.11
N PHE A 309 17.95 9.99 -13.86
CA PHE A 309 17.76 9.11 -12.71
C PHE A 309 16.49 9.52 -11.97
N MET A 310 15.54 8.59 -11.82
CA MET A 310 14.28 8.82 -11.11
C MET A 310 14.12 7.75 -10.04
N THR A 311 13.80 8.17 -8.82
CA THR A 311 13.58 7.26 -7.69
C THR A 311 12.35 7.68 -6.90
N SER A 312 11.46 6.72 -6.62
CA SER A 312 10.23 6.90 -5.84
C SER A 312 9.53 5.55 -5.60
N HIS A 313 8.35 5.55 -4.97
CA HIS A 313 7.44 4.42 -5.11
C HIS A 313 6.87 4.34 -6.52
N GLY A 314 6.33 3.16 -6.88
CA GLY A 314 5.61 2.95 -8.12
C GLY A 314 4.37 2.08 -7.89
N THR A 315 3.42 2.16 -8.81
CA THR A 315 2.14 1.43 -8.70
C THR A 315 1.97 0.39 -9.81
N GLU A 316 1.07 -0.57 -9.59
CA GLU A 316 0.78 -1.66 -10.55
C GLU A 316 0.27 -1.16 -11.91
N ASP A 317 -0.48 -0.06 -11.92
CA ASP A 317 -0.76 0.69 -13.15
C ASP A 317 0.42 1.66 -13.38
N PRO A 318 1.35 1.35 -14.30
CA PRO A 318 2.69 1.92 -14.29
C PRO A 318 2.69 3.44 -14.13
N SER A 319 3.15 3.89 -12.98
CA SER A 319 3.27 5.30 -12.64
C SER A 319 4.29 5.47 -11.52
N LEU A 320 5.03 6.57 -11.55
CA LEU A 320 5.94 6.97 -10.50
C LEU A 320 5.17 7.83 -9.50
N TYR A 321 5.25 7.47 -8.21
CA TYR A 321 4.65 8.25 -7.16
C TYR A 321 5.35 9.61 -7.04
N VAL A 322 4.58 10.68 -6.93
CA VAL A 322 5.06 12.03 -6.70
C VAL A 322 4.25 12.62 -5.55
N GLY A 323 4.89 12.78 -4.41
CA GLY A 323 4.24 13.18 -3.16
C GLY A 323 5.16 14.02 -2.28
N LEU A 324 4.57 15.05 -1.68
CA LEU A 324 5.16 15.83 -0.60
C LEU A 324 4.04 16.51 0.16
N ASP A 325 3.48 15.84 1.17
CA ASP A 325 2.36 16.39 1.91
C ASP A 325 2.70 17.75 2.55
N PRO A 326 1.78 18.73 2.52
CA PRO A 326 0.38 18.64 2.06
C PRO A 326 0.16 19.07 0.58
N LEU A 327 1.20 19.06 -0.28
CA LEU A 327 1.10 19.55 -1.65
C LEU A 327 0.38 18.55 -2.57
N PRO A 328 -0.66 18.95 -3.32
CA PRO A 328 -1.34 18.09 -4.28
C PRO A 328 -0.53 18.00 -5.59
N LEU A 329 0.36 17.02 -5.69
CA LEU A 329 1.26 16.84 -6.83
C LEU A 329 0.74 15.82 -7.86
N ASN A 330 1.14 16.00 -9.12
CA ASN A 330 0.78 15.11 -10.21
C ASN A 330 1.75 13.93 -10.30
N GLN A 331 1.19 12.72 -10.33
CA GLN A 331 1.92 11.48 -10.62
C GLN A 331 2.50 11.50 -12.04
N ILE A 332 3.50 10.65 -12.31
CA ILE A 332 4.16 10.60 -13.65
C ILE A 332 3.97 9.21 -14.25
N SER A 333 3.19 9.11 -15.33
CA SER A 333 3.06 7.87 -16.11
C SER A 333 4.22 7.70 -17.11
N PRO A 334 4.42 6.49 -17.68
CA PRO A 334 5.34 6.27 -18.79
C PRO A 334 5.07 7.17 -20.00
N THR A 335 3.79 7.46 -20.28
CA THR A 335 3.39 8.31 -21.40
C THR A 335 3.73 9.77 -21.14
N ASP A 336 3.49 10.26 -19.91
CA ASP A 336 3.90 11.61 -19.50
C ASP A 336 5.41 11.79 -19.67
N LEU A 337 6.21 10.86 -19.15
CA LEU A 337 7.67 10.96 -19.21
C LEU A 337 8.17 10.93 -20.67
N LYS A 338 7.61 10.03 -21.49
CA LYS A 338 7.92 10.00 -22.93
C LYS A 338 7.61 11.35 -23.57
N GLN A 339 6.43 11.91 -23.32
CA GLN A 339 6.02 13.18 -23.88
C GLN A 339 6.99 14.31 -23.49
N LEU A 340 7.36 14.41 -22.20
CA LEU A 340 8.29 15.44 -21.73
C LEU A 340 9.67 15.35 -22.39
N LEU A 341 10.19 14.13 -22.58
CA LEU A 341 11.48 13.91 -23.24
C LEU A 341 11.42 14.23 -24.74
N ASP A 342 10.33 13.86 -25.41
CA ASP A 342 10.13 14.10 -26.84
C ASP A 342 9.92 15.61 -27.12
N GLU A 343 9.14 16.32 -26.29
CA GLU A 343 8.96 17.78 -26.36
C GLU A 343 10.27 18.54 -26.16
N ALA A 344 11.18 18.01 -25.35
CA ALA A 344 12.50 18.57 -25.14
C ALA A 344 13.49 18.28 -26.29
N GLY A 345 13.13 17.43 -27.25
CA GLY A 345 14.00 17.08 -28.39
C GLY A 345 15.25 16.29 -28.00
N ILE A 346 15.23 15.60 -26.85
CA ILE A 346 16.39 14.89 -26.32
C ILE A 346 16.49 13.51 -26.97
N ARG A 347 17.47 13.36 -27.86
CA ARG A 347 17.67 12.14 -28.64
C ARG A 347 18.37 11.04 -27.85
N TRP A 348 19.61 11.29 -27.40
CA TRP A 348 20.42 10.32 -26.68
C TRP A 348 20.11 10.39 -25.19
N ARG A 349 19.63 9.28 -24.62
CA ARG A 349 19.19 9.27 -23.23
C ARG A 349 19.42 7.94 -22.52
N ILE A 350 19.89 8.03 -21.28
CA ILE A 350 19.90 6.93 -20.30
C ILE A 350 18.80 7.24 -19.28
N ALA A 351 17.77 6.40 -19.21
CA ALA A 351 16.70 6.49 -18.22
C ALA A 351 16.88 5.38 -17.18
N ILE A 352 17.10 5.76 -15.92
CA ILE A 352 17.28 4.84 -14.79
C ILE A 352 16.13 5.08 -13.83
N ILE A 353 15.26 4.09 -13.67
CA ILE A 353 14.00 4.22 -12.91
C ILE A 353 14.03 3.23 -11.73
N SER A 354 14.22 3.78 -10.54
CA SER A 354 14.23 3.05 -9.28
C SER A 354 12.85 3.14 -8.61
N ALA A 355 11.97 2.19 -8.91
CA ALA A 355 10.63 2.08 -8.33
C ALA A 355 10.06 0.67 -8.48
N CYS A 356 9.04 0.34 -7.68
CA CYS A 356 8.16 -0.82 -7.93
C CYS A 356 7.53 -0.71 -9.31
N TYR A 357 7.34 -1.84 -10.00
CA TYR A 357 6.69 -1.92 -11.32
C TYR A 357 7.37 -1.08 -12.42
N SER A 358 8.61 -0.62 -12.19
CA SER A 358 9.34 0.30 -13.06
C SER A 358 9.59 -0.26 -14.47
N GLY A 359 9.61 -1.58 -14.64
CA GLY A 359 9.61 -2.25 -15.94
C GLY A 359 8.47 -1.81 -16.87
N GLY A 360 7.35 -1.32 -16.31
CA GLY A 360 6.23 -0.75 -17.06
C GLY A 360 6.56 0.51 -17.86
N PHE A 361 7.68 1.19 -17.56
CA PHE A 361 8.15 2.35 -18.33
C PHE A 361 8.89 1.97 -19.63
N ILE A 362 9.41 0.74 -19.71
CA ILE A 362 10.24 0.28 -20.85
C ILE A 362 9.53 0.43 -22.20
N PRO A 363 8.25 0.01 -22.38
CA PRO A 363 7.59 0.11 -23.68
C PRO A 363 7.53 1.52 -24.25
N SER A 364 7.35 2.54 -23.40
CA SER A 364 7.29 3.95 -23.80
C SER A 364 8.67 4.57 -24.03
N LEU A 365 9.68 4.16 -23.24
CA LEU A 365 10.98 4.82 -23.26
C LEU A 365 11.97 4.18 -24.24
N LYS A 366 11.84 2.88 -24.53
CA LYS A 366 12.76 2.16 -25.41
C LYS A 366 12.78 2.77 -26.82
N SER A 367 13.97 3.02 -27.32
CA SER A 367 14.25 3.43 -28.69
C SER A 367 15.68 3.00 -29.08
N PRO A 368 16.06 3.06 -30.36
CA PRO A 368 17.45 2.83 -30.78
C PRO A 368 18.46 3.76 -30.08
N ASP A 369 18.00 4.95 -29.68
CA ASP A 369 18.82 6.03 -29.11
C ASP A 369 18.75 6.08 -27.56
N SER A 370 18.18 5.05 -26.91
CA SER A 370 18.00 5.04 -25.46
C SER A 370 18.60 3.81 -24.76
N LEU A 371 19.12 4.01 -23.55
CA LEU A 371 19.32 2.95 -22.56
C LEU A 371 18.27 3.11 -21.46
N VAL A 372 17.51 2.06 -21.16
CA VAL A 372 16.54 2.05 -20.05
C VAL A 372 16.95 0.98 -19.04
N ILE A 373 17.10 1.37 -17.77
CA ILE A 373 17.42 0.49 -16.65
C ILE A 373 16.32 0.64 -15.60
N THR A 374 15.73 -0.47 -15.15
CA THR A 374 14.64 -0.46 -14.17
C THR A 374 14.97 -1.33 -12.97
N ALA A 375 14.53 -0.91 -11.78
CA ALA A 375 14.77 -1.62 -10.52
C ALA A 375 13.92 -2.88 -10.35
N ALA A 376 12.85 -3.02 -11.12
CA ALA A 376 11.99 -4.19 -11.11
C ALA A 376 11.36 -4.44 -12.49
N ARG A 377 10.82 -5.64 -12.67
CA ARG A 377 9.94 -6.01 -13.79
C ARG A 377 8.58 -5.29 -13.67
N ALA A 378 7.84 -5.24 -14.76
CA ALA A 378 6.57 -4.49 -14.86
C ALA A 378 5.45 -4.95 -13.89
N ASP A 379 5.52 -6.18 -13.40
CA ASP A 379 4.57 -6.84 -12.49
C ASP A 379 5.26 -7.28 -11.17
N ARG A 380 6.38 -6.64 -10.82
CA ARG A 380 7.17 -6.94 -9.62
C ARG A 380 7.40 -5.69 -8.77
N THR A 381 7.47 -5.88 -7.45
CA THR A 381 7.90 -4.83 -6.51
C THR A 381 9.42 -4.71 -6.48
N SER A 382 9.91 -3.57 -5.98
CA SER A 382 11.30 -3.35 -5.61
C SER A 382 11.37 -3.04 -4.10
N PHE A 383 12.55 -3.19 -3.49
CA PHE A 383 12.69 -3.25 -2.03
C PHE A 383 13.71 -2.25 -1.45
N GLY A 384 13.65 -2.07 -0.13
CA GLY A 384 14.61 -1.25 0.62
C GLY A 384 14.22 0.21 0.82
N CYS A 385 12.96 0.59 0.61
CA CYS A 385 12.47 1.97 0.76
C CYS A 385 12.01 2.37 2.18
N GLY A 386 12.15 1.49 3.19
CA GLY A 386 11.65 1.76 4.55
C GLY A 386 12.33 2.93 5.28
N SER A 387 11.64 3.49 6.28
CA SER A 387 12.04 4.66 7.10
C SER A 387 13.48 4.61 7.65
N GLY A 388 13.95 3.42 8.03
CA GLY A 388 15.28 3.17 8.57
C GLY A 388 16.39 3.04 7.52
N ALA A 389 16.05 2.82 6.26
CA ALA A 389 17.03 2.61 5.20
C ALA A 389 17.68 3.93 4.76
N GLU A 390 18.92 3.84 4.28
CA GLU A 390 19.62 4.99 3.67
C GLU A 390 19.40 5.07 2.17
N TYR A 391 19.27 3.91 1.52
CA TYR A 391 19.13 3.72 0.07
C TYR A 391 18.29 2.45 -0.17
N THR A 392 17.59 2.40 -1.31
CA THR A 392 16.91 1.19 -1.79
C THR A 392 17.92 0.08 -2.13
N TYR A 393 17.45 -1.15 -2.28
CA TYR A 393 18.32 -2.26 -2.70
C TYR A 393 18.93 -1.99 -4.08
N PHE A 394 18.13 -1.46 -5.00
CA PHE A 394 18.60 -1.10 -6.33
C PHE A 394 19.59 0.08 -6.27
N GLY A 395 19.25 1.16 -5.57
CA GLY A 395 20.14 2.31 -5.44
C GLY A 395 21.48 1.94 -4.81
N ARG A 396 21.49 1.12 -3.76
CA ARG A 396 22.73 0.62 -3.17
C ARG A 396 23.52 -0.26 -4.15
N ALA A 397 22.90 -1.30 -4.69
CA ALA A 397 23.61 -2.26 -5.52
C ALA A 397 24.11 -1.65 -6.84
N PHE A 398 23.32 -0.80 -7.48
CA PHE A 398 23.65 -0.20 -8.77
C PHE A 398 24.49 1.07 -8.63
N LEU A 399 23.97 2.11 -7.97
CA LEU A 399 24.62 3.43 -7.93
C LEU A 399 25.87 3.45 -7.05
N ILE A 400 25.79 2.81 -5.87
CA ILE A 400 26.85 2.89 -4.87
C ILE A 400 27.91 1.83 -5.14
N ASP A 401 27.50 0.56 -5.22
CA ASP A 401 28.44 -0.55 -5.23
C ASP A 401 28.94 -0.85 -6.65
N ALA A 402 28.05 -1.21 -7.59
CA ALA A 402 28.46 -1.68 -8.91
C ALA A 402 29.12 -0.59 -9.76
N MET A 403 28.56 0.62 -9.79
CA MET A 403 29.13 1.74 -10.54
C MET A 403 30.51 2.19 -10.02
N GLN A 404 30.92 1.81 -8.80
CA GLN A 404 32.26 2.10 -8.30
C GLN A 404 33.34 1.22 -8.96
N HIS A 405 32.98 0.02 -9.38
CA HIS A 405 33.94 -1.01 -9.79
C HIS A 405 33.83 -1.37 -11.27
N ALA A 406 32.63 -1.30 -11.85
CA ALA A 406 32.35 -1.66 -13.23
C ALA A 406 33.01 -0.71 -14.24
N THR A 407 33.35 -1.28 -15.40
CA THR A 407 33.93 -0.55 -16.53
C THR A 407 32.86 0.00 -17.47
N ASP A 408 31.75 -0.72 -17.62
CA ASP A 408 30.62 -0.34 -18.47
C ASP A 408 29.26 -0.54 -17.79
N TRP A 409 28.23 0.03 -18.41
CA TRP A 409 26.84 0.02 -17.91
C TRP A 409 26.23 -1.37 -17.76
N ARG A 410 26.59 -2.31 -18.65
CA ARG A 410 26.06 -3.68 -18.63
C ARG A 410 26.69 -4.45 -17.48
N GLU A 411 28.01 -4.34 -17.31
CA GLU A 411 28.72 -4.93 -16.19
C GLU A 411 28.18 -4.41 -14.86
N ALA A 412 27.97 -3.10 -14.73
CA ALA A 412 27.38 -2.51 -13.52
C ALA A 412 25.99 -3.07 -13.23
N PHE A 413 25.14 -3.18 -14.27
CA PHE A 413 23.80 -3.75 -14.13
C PHE A 413 23.83 -5.22 -13.71
N GLU A 414 24.69 -6.05 -14.32
CA GLU A 414 24.79 -7.48 -14.02
C GLU A 414 25.30 -7.73 -12.59
N GLN A 415 26.27 -6.95 -12.13
CA GLN A 415 26.76 -6.97 -10.74
C GLN A 415 25.65 -6.56 -9.75
N ALA A 416 24.92 -5.49 -10.06
CA ALA A 416 23.81 -5.03 -9.24
C ALA A 416 22.68 -6.07 -9.16
N SER A 417 22.25 -6.60 -10.32
CA SER A 417 21.19 -7.61 -10.41
C SER A 417 21.56 -8.88 -9.63
N THR A 418 22.82 -9.30 -9.66
CA THR A 418 23.32 -10.45 -8.89
C THR A 418 23.26 -10.17 -7.38
N THR A 419 23.65 -8.97 -6.96
CA THR A 419 23.64 -8.56 -5.55
C THR A 419 22.20 -8.46 -5.02
N ILE A 420 21.29 -7.85 -5.79
CA ILE A 420 19.87 -7.73 -5.48
C ILE A 420 19.24 -9.12 -5.34
N SER A 421 19.43 -9.99 -6.33
CA SER A 421 18.87 -11.36 -6.31
C SER A 421 19.33 -12.15 -5.10
N ARG A 422 20.59 -12.00 -4.69
CA ARG A 422 21.14 -12.65 -3.49
C ARG A 422 20.50 -12.11 -2.21
N GLN A 423 20.32 -10.80 -2.13
CA GLN A 423 19.69 -10.14 -0.98
C GLN A 423 18.23 -10.57 -0.84
N GLU A 424 17.46 -10.52 -1.94
CA GLU A 424 16.05 -10.91 -1.98
C GLU A 424 15.86 -12.38 -1.61
N ALA A 425 16.71 -13.27 -2.15
CA ALA A 425 16.68 -14.69 -1.80
C ALA A 425 16.99 -14.95 -0.32
N LYS A 426 17.91 -14.18 0.27
CA LYS A 426 18.25 -14.28 1.70
C LYS A 426 17.06 -13.90 2.59
N GLU A 427 16.23 -12.98 2.13
CA GLU A 427 15.06 -12.49 2.85
C GLU A 427 13.76 -13.20 2.46
N ASN A 428 13.82 -14.21 1.59
CA ASN A 428 12.66 -14.93 1.03
C ASN A 428 11.64 -14.00 0.34
N LEU A 429 12.15 -12.95 -0.31
CA LEU A 429 11.35 -12.03 -1.10
C LEU A 429 11.14 -12.60 -2.52
N GLU A 430 10.01 -12.25 -3.13
CA GLU A 430 9.83 -12.50 -4.56
C GLU A 430 10.77 -11.59 -5.36
N ALA A 431 11.54 -12.17 -6.27
CA ALA A 431 12.61 -11.44 -6.96
C ALA A 431 12.06 -10.28 -7.78
N SER A 432 12.69 -9.11 -7.65
CA SER A 432 12.29 -7.89 -8.37
C SER A 432 12.57 -7.99 -9.87
N GLU A 433 13.57 -8.78 -10.26
CA GLU A 433 14.04 -8.95 -11.65
C GLU A 433 14.31 -7.60 -12.35
N PRO A 434 15.34 -6.83 -11.92
CA PRO A 434 15.75 -5.60 -12.59
C PRO A 434 15.95 -5.82 -14.10
N GLN A 435 15.71 -4.80 -14.92
CA GLN A 435 15.76 -4.93 -16.38
C GLN A 435 16.73 -3.92 -17.02
N PHE A 436 17.35 -4.35 -18.13
CA PHE A 436 18.31 -3.55 -18.89
C PHE A 436 17.97 -3.64 -20.39
N VAL A 437 17.55 -2.51 -20.98
CA VAL A 437 17.17 -2.44 -22.39
C VAL A 437 18.04 -1.41 -23.09
N LEU A 438 18.92 -1.89 -23.96
CA LEU A 438 19.89 -1.07 -24.69
C LEU A 438 19.48 -0.95 -26.16
N GLY A 439 19.29 0.29 -26.62
CA GLY A 439 19.13 0.59 -28.04
C GLY A 439 20.42 0.39 -28.84
N ASP A 440 20.29 -0.01 -30.10
CA ASP A 440 21.44 -0.33 -30.94
C ASP A 440 22.30 0.90 -31.28
N ALA A 441 21.69 2.07 -31.48
CA ALA A 441 22.40 3.28 -31.88
C ALA A 441 23.14 3.93 -30.70
N ILE A 442 22.54 3.96 -29.50
CA ILE A 442 23.17 4.56 -28.31
C ILE A 442 24.38 3.76 -27.81
N ARG A 443 24.51 2.47 -28.16
CA ARG A 443 25.61 1.61 -27.71
C ARG A 443 26.99 2.25 -27.90
N ASN A 444 27.21 2.94 -29.01
CA ASN A 444 28.49 3.58 -29.34
C ASN A 444 28.63 5.00 -28.75
N ARG A 445 27.64 5.47 -27.98
CA ARG A 445 27.56 6.77 -27.33
C ARG A 445 27.54 6.67 -25.81
N LEU A 446 27.56 5.47 -25.22
CA LEU A 446 27.56 5.34 -23.77
C LEU A 446 28.92 5.78 -23.20
N PRO A 447 28.96 6.73 -22.25
CA PRO A 447 30.20 7.09 -21.59
C PRO A 447 30.68 5.93 -20.73
N PRO A 448 31.99 5.67 -20.64
CA PRO A 448 32.54 4.60 -19.80
C PRO A 448 32.33 4.93 -18.32
N LEU A 449 32.12 3.90 -17.48
CA LEU A 449 31.95 4.10 -16.02
C LEU A 449 33.29 4.22 -15.28
N ARG A 450 34.39 3.89 -15.96
CA ARG A 450 35.75 4.02 -15.44
C ARG A 450 36.62 4.61 -16.54
N GLN A 451 37.38 5.66 -16.23
CA GLN A 451 38.37 6.17 -17.18
C GLN A 451 39.52 5.16 -17.30
N PRO A 452 40.04 4.89 -18.51
CA PRO A 452 41.27 4.13 -18.66
C PRO A 452 42.39 4.88 -17.91
N HIS A 453 43.10 4.16 -17.04
CA HIS A 453 44.23 4.66 -16.27
C HIS A 453 45.38 5.17 -17.16
#